data_AF-A0A6J1WAA2-F1
#
_entry.id   AF-A0A6J1WAA2-F1
#
_cell.length_a   1.000
_cell.length_b   1.000
_cell.length_c   1.000
_cell.angle_alpha   90.00
_cell.angle_beta   90.00
_cell.angle_gamma   90.00
#
_symmetry.space_group_name_H-M   'P 1'
#
loop_
_entity.id
_entity.type
_entity.pdbx_description
1 polymer ?
#
loop_
_entity_poly.entity_id
_entity_poly.type
_entity_poly.pdbx_seq_one_letter_code
_entity_poly.pdbx_strand_id
1 'polypeptide(L)'
;MTQFSALQTARSVRTRRLAAAEENLEVARAARLAQIFKEICDGIIAYKDSSSQILATPLLVLPPKKKNADYYEKISDPLDLTTIEKQILTGYYKTVEAFDGDMLKVFRNAEKYYGRKSPIGRDVCRLRKAYYNARHEAAAQIDEIVGETASEADSSETSLCEKESGHEKDEDVIRCICGLYKDEGLMIQCDKCMVRMPAGTFGRGA
;
A
#
# COMPACT_ATOMS: atom_id res chain seq x y z
N MET A 1 25.27 35.39 35.22
CA MET A 1 25.06 33.97 34.91
C MET A 1 23.72 33.84 34.21
N THR A 2 23.73 33.04 33.15
CA THR A 2 22.81 33.02 32.01
C THR A 2 21.39 32.60 32.35
N GLN A 3 20.47 33.20 31.59
CA GLN A 3 19.03 32.98 31.58
C GLN A 3 18.67 31.54 31.18
N PHE A 4 17.63 30.99 31.81
CA PHE A 4 16.85 29.89 31.26
C PHE A 4 15.36 30.23 31.37
N SER A 5 14.91 31.10 30.46
CA SER A 5 13.49 31.30 30.18
C SER A 5 13.12 30.48 28.95
N ALA A 6 12.80 29.20 29.14
CA ALA A 6 12.31 28.34 28.08
C ALA A 6 10.80 28.60 27.85
N LEU A 7 10.52 29.45 26.87
CA LEU A 7 9.34 29.51 26.00
C LEU A 7 8.11 28.66 26.42
N GLN A 8 7.24 29.22 27.27
CA GLN A 8 5.81 28.89 27.28
C GLN A 8 5.10 29.75 26.23
N THR A 9 5.32 29.50 24.94
CA THR A 9 4.48 30.12 23.90
C THR A 9 3.14 29.38 23.84
N ALA A 10 2.08 30.05 24.32
CA ALA A 10 0.71 29.63 24.11
C ALA A 10 0.42 29.62 22.60
N ARG A 11 0.45 28.44 21.97
CA ARG A 11 -0.06 28.26 20.60
C ARG A 11 -1.49 28.82 20.55
N SER A 12 -1.74 29.72 19.61
CA SER A 12 -3.05 30.37 19.37
C SER A 12 -4.17 29.32 19.36
N VAL A 13 -5.31 29.63 19.98
CA VAL A 13 -6.51 28.78 19.97
C VAL A 13 -6.88 28.36 18.54
N ARG A 14 -6.63 29.23 17.55
CA ARG A 14 -6.82 28.95 16.12
C ARG A 14 -5.93 27.80 15.62
N THR A 15 -4.64 27.80 15.98
CA THR A 15 -3.71 26.72 15.61
C THR A 15 -4.03 25.38 16.28
N ARG A 16 -4.59 25.39 17.51
CA ARG A 16 -5.05 24.17 18.19
C ARG A 16 -6.32 23.58 17.56
N ARG A 17 -7.27 24.43 17.13
CA ARG A 17 -8.51 23.98 16.47
C ARG A 17 -8.27 23.38 15.09
N LEU A 18 -7.30 23.93 14.34
CA LEU A 18 -6.91 23.40 13.02
C LEU A 18 -6.25 22.01 13.14
N ALA A 19 -5.27 21.85 14.04
CA ALA A 19 -4.64 20.56 14.28
C ALA A 19 -5.64 19.48 14.75
N ALA A 20 -6.60 19.85 15.61
CA ALA A 20 -7.65 18.92 16.03
C ALA A 20 -8.60 18.55 14.86
N ALA A 21 -8.85 19.46 13.91
CA ALA A 21 -9.66 19.16 12.73
C ALA A 21 -8.94 18.20 11.77
N GLU A 22 -7.64 18.41 11.54
CA GLU A 22 -6.79 17.51 10.75
C GLU A 22 -6.73 16.10 11.36
N GLU A 23 -6.55 15.98 12.68
CA GLU A 23 -6.54 14.71 13.39
C GLU A 23 -7.88 13.96 13.25
N ASN A 24 -9.01 14.67 13.31
CA ASN A 24 -10.33 14.07 13.11
C ASN A 24 -10.51 13.53 11.68
N LEU A 25 -9.97 14.22 10.66
CA LEU A 25 -10.04 13.78 9.27
C LEU A 25 -9.16 12.55 9.03
N GLU A 26 -7.95 12.52 9.57
CA GLU A 26 -7.06 11.35 9.49
C GLU A 26 -7.68 10.12 10.17
N VAL A 27 -8.31 10.30 11.34
CA VAL A 27 -9.01 9.22 12.04
C VAL A 27 -10.20 8.72 11.22
N ALA A 28 -11.01 9.62 10.64
CA ALA A 28 -12.13 9.23 9.78
C ALA A 28 -11.65 8.48 8.53
N ARG A 29 -10.55 8.91 7.91
CA ARG A 29 -9.93 8.24 6.77
C ARG A 29 -9.43 6.84 7.14
N ALA A 30 -8.71 6.73 8.24
CA ALA A 30 -8.21 5.46 8.73
C ALA A 30 -9.35 4.48 9.05
N ALA A 31 -10.49 4.97 9.54
CA ALA A 31 -11.67 4.14 9.76
C ALA A 31 -12.28 3.61 8.45
N ARG A 32 -12.37 4.45 7.40
CA ARG A 32 -12.83 4.00 6.07
C ARG A 32 -11.89 2.96 5.46
N LEU A 33 -10.57 3.17 5.53
CA LEU A 33 -9.58 2.19 5.08
C LEU A 33 -9.68 0.89 5.87
N ALA A 34 -9.82 0.97 7.20
CA ALA A 34 -9.96 -0.19 8.05
C ALA A 34 -11.19 -1.04 7.67
N GLN A 35 -12.30 -0.41 7.29
CA GLN A 35 -13.48 -1.12 6.82
C GLN A 35 -13.19 -1.94 5.55
N ILE A 36 -12.53 -1.33 4.55
CA ILE A 36 -12.14 -2.03 3.32
C ILE A 36 -11.15 -3.17 3.62
N PHE A 37 -10.13 -2.91 4.43
CA PHE A 37 -9.15 -3.93 4.80
C PHE A 37 -9.80 -5.11 5.54
N LYS A 38 -10.79 -4.82 6.39
CA LYS A 38 -11.56 -5.85 7.08
C LYS A 38 -12.31 -6.73 6.09
N GLU A 39 -13.02 -6.14 5.13
CA GLU A 39 -13.76 -6.91 4.11
C GLU A 39 -12.86 -7.82 3.28
N ILE A 40 -11.69 -7.31 2.87
CA ILE A 40 -10.69 -8.11 2.17
C ILE A 40 -10.19 -9.24 3.07
N CYS A 41 -9.83 -8.95 4.33
CA CYS A 41 -9.30 -9.93 5.26
C CYS A 41 -10.34 -11.03 5.56
N ASP A 42 -11.59 -10.66 5.83
CA ASP A 42 -12.71 -11.56 6.06
C ASP A 42 -12.95 -12.45 4.84
N GLY A 43 -12.89 -11.89 3.63
CA GLY A 43 -13.01 -12.65 2.38
C GLY A 43 -11.92 -13.72 2.24
N ILE A 44 -10.69 -13.43 2.66
CA ILE A 44 -9.59 -14.41 2.67
C ILE A 44 -9.77 -15.45 3.77
N ILE A 45 -10.18 -15.05 4.97
CA ILE A 45 -10.43 -15.95 6.10
C ILE A 45 -11.56 -16.93 5.78
N ALA A 46 -12.63 -16.45 5.13
CA ALA A 46 -13.79 -17.25 4.76
C ALA A 46 -13.65 -17.98 3.41
N TYR A 47 -12.51 -17.83 2.71
CA TYR A 47 -12.31 -18.40 1.38
C TYR A 47 -12.37 -19.93 1.41
N LYS A 48 -13.28 -20.50 0.60
CA LYS A 48 -13.51 -21.93 0.47
C LYS A 48 -13.13 -22.43 -0.91
N ASP A 49 -12.61 -23.64 -0.99
CA ASP A 49 -12.39 -24.34 -2.25
C ASP A 49 -13.65 -25.07 -2.77
N SER A 50 -13.51 -25.80 -3.87
CA SER A 50 -14.58 -26.63 -4.45
C SER A 50 -15.11 -27.71 -3.52
N SER A 51 -14.33 -28.09 -2.51
CA SER A 51 -14.70 -29.08 -1.48
C SER A 51 -15.30 -28.41 -0.23
N SER A 52 -15.60 -27.10 -0.28
CA SER A 52 -16.06 -26.30 0.86
C SER A 52 -15.07 -26.22 2.03
N GLN A 53 -13.80 -26.56 1.81
CA GLN A 53 -12.76 -26.46 2.82
C GLN A 53 -12.27 -25.00 2.92
N ILE A 54 -12.21 -24.48 4.14
CA ILE A 54 -11.62 -23.16 4.40
C ILE A 54 -10.09 -23.28 4.29
N LEU A 55 -9.51 -22.56 3.32
CA LEU A 55 -8.07 -22.69 3.03
C LEU A 55 -7.20 -21.91 4.02
N ALA A 56 -7.74 -20.84 4.61
CA ALA A 56 -7.01 -19.97 5.53
C ALA A 56 -6.83 -20.56 6.93
N THR A 57 -7.46 -21.69 7.27
CA THR A 57 -7.44 -22.27 8.62
C THR A 57 -6.03 -22.40 9.23
N PRO A 58 -4.99 -22.88 8.51
CA PRO A 58 -3.64 -22.99 9.07
C PRO A 58 -2.92 -21.65 9.26
N LEU A 59 -3.45 -20.55 8.72
CA LEU A 59 -2.88 -19.20 8.78
C LEU A 59 -3.56 -18.31 9.82
N LEU A 60 -4.62 -18.79 10.48
CA LEU A 60 -5.41 -18.00 11.44
C LEU A 60 -4.62 -17.67 12.70
N VAL A 61 -3.92 -18.67 13.26
CA VAL A 61 -3.22 -18.54 14.56
C VAL A 61 -1.84 -19.16 14.46
N LEU A 62 -0.83 -18.45 14.96
CA LEU A 62 0.54 -18.94 15.03
C LEU A 62 0.67 -20.23 15.89
N PRO A 63 1.55 -21.17 15.51
CA PRO A 63 1.86 -22.34 16.34
C PRO A 63 2.39 -21.93 17.72
N PRO A 64 1.95 -22.52 18.84
CA PRO A 64 2.44 -22.13 20.16
C PRO A 64 3.95 -22.30 20.31
N LYS A 65 4.67 -21.21 20.66
CA LYS A 65 6.14 -21.17 20.76
C LYS A 65 6.76 -22.26 21.63
N LYS A 66 6.11 -22.64 22.73
CA LYS A 66 6.61 -23.67 23.66
C LYS A 66 6.76 -25.06 23.03
N LYS A 67 5.96 -25.38 22.00
CA LYS A 67 5.91 -26.71 21.37
C LYS A 67 6.45 -26.72 19.93
N ASN A 68 6.73 -25.55 19.36
CA ASN A 68 7.09 -25.38 17.94
C ASN A 68 8.32 -24.47 17.83
N ALA A 69 9.39 -24.75 18.56
CA ALA A 69 10.58 -23.91 18.58
C ALA A 69 11.22 -23.78 17.18
N ASP A 70 11.21 -24.87 16.40
CA ASP A 70 11.68 -24.97 15.03
C ASP A 70 10.98 -23.99 14.07
N TYR A 71 9.68 -23.74 14.28
CA TYR A 71 8.95 -22.72 13.53
C TYR A 71 9.57 -21.33 13.72
N TYR A 72 9.86 -20.96 14.96
CA TYR A 72 10.40 -19.64 15.31
C TYR A 72 11.91 -19.51 15.05
N GLU A 73 12.62 -20.62 14.83
CA GLU A 73 13.98 -20.61 14.29
C GLU A 73 13.97 -20.32 12.78
N LYS A 74 13.00 -20.88 12.05
CA LYS A 74 12.88 -20.73 10.60
C LYS A 74 12.22 -19.42 10.18
N ILE A 75 11.26 -18.93 10.96
CA ILE A 75 10.44 -17.75 10.67
C ILE A 75 10.84 -16.61 11.61
N SER A 76 11.49 -15.58 11.04
CA SER A 76 12.07 -14.47 11.80
C SER A 76 11.04 -13.44 12.27
N ASP A 77 10.00 -13.20 11.48
CA ASP A 77 8.93 -12.22 11.77
C ASP A 77 7.57 -12.93 11.65
N PRO A 78 7.16 -13.70 12.68
CA PRO A 78 5.94 -14.49 12.64
C PRO A 78 4.70 -13.61 12.78
N LEU A 79 3.71 -13.83 11.92
CA LEU A 79 2.44 -13.11 11.89
C LEU A 79 1.32 -14.06 11.46
N ASP A 80 0.12 -13.86 11.99
CA ASP A 80 -1.09 -14.61 11.64
C ASP A 80 -2.27 -13.68 11.29
N LEU A 81 -3.31 -14.25 10.65
CA LEU A 81 -4.46 -13.48 10.17
C LEU A 81 -5.30 -12.92 11.33
N THR A 82 -5.39 -13.60 12.47
CA THR A 82 -6.09 -13.08 13.65
C THR A 82 -5.41 -11.83 14.21
N THR A 83 -4.08 -11.73 14.14
CA THR A 83 -3.34 -10.52 14.52
C THR A 83 -3.63 -9.37 13.55
N ILE A 84 -3.64 -9.66 12.24
CA ILE A 84 -3.98 -8.66 11.22
C ILE A 84 -5.42 -8.15 11.42
N GLU A 85 -6.39 -9.03 11.63
CA GLU A 85 -7.79 -8.66 11.91
C GLU A 85 -7.89 -7.69 13.11
N LYS A 86 -7.19 -7.98 14.20
CA LYS A 86 -7.12 -7.08 15.37
C LYS A 86 -6.47 -5.74 15.03
N GLN A 87 -5.38 -5.75 14.29
CA GLN A 87 -4.67 -4.53 13.88
C GLN A 87 -5.55 -3.64 13.00
N ILE A 88 -6.33 -4.21 12.09
CA ILE A 88 -7.34 -3.50 11.30
C ILE A 88 -8.34 -2.80 12.23
N LEU A 89 -8.92 -3.52 13.20
CA LEU A 89 -9.92 -2.96 14.13
C LEU A 89 -9.38 -1.82 15.00
N THR A 90 -8.07 -1.82 15.29
CA THR A 90 -7.41 -0.72 16.01
C THR A 90 -7.05 0.47 15.12
N GLY A 91 -7.28 0.39 13.81
CA GLY A 91 -6.87 1.40 12.84
C GLY A 91 -5.35 1.49 12.69
N TYR A 92 -4.61 0.39 12.93
CA TYR A 92 -3.16 0.32 12.84
C TYR A 92 -2.65 0.62 11.43
N TYR A 93 -3.34 0.11 10.41
CA TYR A 93 -2.97 0.29 9.01
C TYR A 93 -3.46 1.64 8.49
N LYS A 94 -2.55 2.62 8.41
CA LYS A 94 -2.83 3.95 7.84
C LYS A 94 -2.72 3.99 6.33
N THR A 95 -1.99 3.04 5.76
CA THR A 95 -1.80 2.92 4.32
C THR A 95 -2.02 1.50 3.86
N VAL A 96 -2.26 1.37 2.57
CA VAL A 96 -2.55 0.09 1.93
C VAL A 96 -1.29 -0.76 1.86
N GLU A 97 -0.12 -0.15 1.68
CA GLU A 97 1.17 -0.82 1.63
C GLU A 97 1.50 -1.50 2.96
N ALA A 98 1.12 -0.89 4.09
CA ALA A 98 1.31 -1.48 5.41
C ALA A 98 0.45 -2.75 5.58
N PHE A 99 -0.82 -2.68 5.16
CA PHE A 99 -1.71 -3.83 5.16
C PHE A 99 -1.24 -4.94 4.21
N ASP A 100 -0.86 -4.57 2.98
CA ASP A 100 -0.35 -5.49 1.96
C ASP A 100 0.95 -6.17 2.39
N GLY A 101 1.83 -5.41 3.03
CA GLY A 101 3.09 -5.93 3.58
C GLY A 101 2.86 -7.09 4.55
N ASP A 102 1.89 -6.94 5.45
CA ASP A 102 1.55 -7.93 6.48
C ASP A 102 0.75 -9.13 5.92
N MET A 103 -0.26 -8.89 5.08
CA MET A 103 -1.00 -9.97 4.40
C MET A 103 -0.05 -10.88 3.60
N LEU A 104 0.83 -10.27 2.80
CA LEU A 104 1.82 -11.02 2.03
C LEU A 104 2.90 -11.65 2.91
N LYS A 105 3.19 -11.09 4.09
CA LYS A 105 4.11 -11.70 5.07
C LYS A 105 3.57 -13.01 5.62
N VAL A 106 2.29 -13.08 5.97
CA VAL A 106 1.64 -14.33 6.41
C VAL A 106 1.79 -15.41 5.33
N PHE A 107 1.52 -15.07 4.06
CA PHE A 107 1.67 -16.01 2.95
C PHE A 107 3.13 -16.46 2.74
N ARG A 108 4.08 -15.53 2.76
CA ARG A 108 5.51 -15.85 2.65
C ARG A 108 5.99 -16.75 3.78
N ASN A 109 5.55 -16.50 5.01
CA ASN A 109 5.91 -17.29 6.18
C ASN A 109 5.36 -18.72 6.07
N ALA A 110 4.11 -18.87 5.65
CA ALA A 110 3.51 -20.18 5.40
C ALA A 110 4.26 -20.95 4.30
N GLU A 111 4.53 -20.32 3.15
CA GLU A 111 5.31 -20.93 2.07
C GLU A 111 6.76 -21.27 2.50
N LYS A 112 7.38 -20.45 3.33
CA LYS A 112 8.73 -20.69 3.87
C LYS A 112 8.73 -21.88 4.82
N TYR A 113 7.76 -21.97 5.73
CA TYR A 113 7.68 -23.05 6.71
C TYR A 113 7.27 -24.38 6.07
N TYR A 114 6.10 -24.43 5.43
CA TYR A 114 5.51 -25.66 4.86
C TYR A 114 6.06 -26.03 3.48
N GLY A 115 6.61 -25.07 2.73
CA GLY A 115 7.11 -25.26 1.37
C GLY A 115 6.04 -25.04 0.30
N ARG A 116 6.41 -24.37 -0.80
CA ARG A 116 5.49 -23.98 -1.89
C ARG A 116 4.77 -25.14 -2.59
N LYS A 117 5.38 -26.35 -2.61
CA LYS A 117 4.80 -27.54 -3.24
C LYS A 117 3.92 -28.37 -2.30
N SER A 118 3.90 -28.04 -1.00
CA SER A 118 3.06 -28.73 -0.02
C SER A 118 1.57 -28.42 -0.25
N PRO A 119 0.64 -29.21 0.33
CA PRO A 119 -0.79 -28.88 0.30
C PRO A 119 -1.06 -27.44 0.76
N ILE A 120 -0.51 -27.05 1.91
CA ILE A 120 -0.66 -25.69 2.47
C ILE A 120 -0.04 -24.64 1.54
N GLY A 121 1.12 -24.90 0.94
CA GLY A 121 1.73 -23.99 -0.03
C GLY A 121 0.88 -23.76 -1.27
N ARG A 122 0.17 -24.79 -1.76
CA ARG A 122 -0.79 -24.67 -2.87
C ARG A 122 -2.03 -23.89 -2.45
N ASP A 123 -2.51 -24.09 -1.24
CA ASP A 123 -3.65 -23.33 -0.68
C ASP A 123 -3.30 -21.85 -0.53
N VAL A 124 -2.10 -21.53 -0.02
CA VAL A 124 -1.58 -20.16 0.05
C VAL A 124 -1.47 -19.52 -1.33
N CYS A 125 -1.06 -20.27 -2.36
CA CYS A 125 -1.05 -19.76 -3.73
C CYS A 125 -2.46 -19.37 -4.22
N ARG A 126 -3.49 -20.14 -3.87
CA ARG A 126 -4.90 -19.81 -4.18
C ARG A 126 -5.37 -18.59 -3.40
N LEU A 127 -5.12 -18.55 -2.10
CA LEU A 127 -5.46 -17.42 -1.22
C LEU A 127 -4.80 -16.12 -1.71
N ARG A 128 -3.53 -16.18 -2.12
CA ARG A 128 -2.81 -15.02 -2.66
C ARG A 128 -3.43 -14.50 -3.96
N LYS A 129 -3.92 -15.38 -4.84
CA LYS A 129 -4.67 -14.97 -6.03
C LYS A 129 -6.01 -14.32 -5.66
N ALA A 130 -6.77 -14.93 -4.74
CA ALA A 130 -8.02 -14.37 -4.25
C ALA A 130 -7.81 -12.98 -3.62
N TYR A 131 -6.73 -12.81 -2.86
CA TYR A 131 -6.34 -11.56 -2.25
C TYR A 131 -6.02 -10.47 -3.27
N TYR A 132 -5.24 -10.77 -4.32
CA TYR A 132 -4.98 -9.79 -5.38
C TYR A 132 -6.25 -9.36 -6.11
N ASN A 133 -7.19 -10.29 -6.35
CA ASN A 133 -8.48 -9.96 -6.95
C ASN A 133 -9.30 -9.03 -6.05
N ALA A 134 -9.47 -9.39 -4.77
CA ALA A 134 -10.18 -8.55 -3.81
C ALA A 134 -9.53 -7.15 -3.65
N ARG A 135 -8.20 -7.09 -3.64
CA ARG A 135 -7.45 -5.82 -3.61
C ARG A 135 -7.68 -4.98 -4.85
N HIS A 136 -7.72 -5.59 -6.02
CA HIS A 136 -7.99 -4.91 -7.28
C HIS A 136 -9.43 -4.39 -7.34
N GLU A 137 -10.41 -5.17 -6.90
CA GLU A 137 -11.82 -4.76 -6.81
C GLU A 137 -12.02 -3.57 -5.86
N ALA A 138 -11.28 -3.54 -4.75
CA ALA A 138 -11.31 -2.43 -3.80
C ALA A 138 -10.47 -1.21 -4.21
N ALA A 139 -9.68 -1.28 -5.28
CA ALA A 139 -8.70 -0.25 -5.62
C ALA A 139 -9.32 1.13 -5.82
N ALA A 140 -10.45 1.23 -6.53
CA ALA A 140 -11.13 2.51 -6.77
C ALA A 140 -11.59 3.18 -5.46
N GLN A 141 -12.14 2.40 -4.52
CA GLN A 141 -12.60 2.92 -3.22
C GLN A 141 -11.41 3.36 -2.36
N ILE A 142 -10.31 2.60 -2.42
CA ILE A 142 -9.06 2.95 -1.75
C ILE A 142 -8.48 4.25 -2.32
N ASP A 143 -8.48 4.41 -3.64
CA ASP A 143 -7.96 5.61 -4.33
C ASP A 143 -8.84 6.83 -4.09
N GLU A 144 -10.16 6.67 -3.93
CA GLU A 144 -11.06 7.74 -3.52
C GLU A 144 -10.71 8.26 -2.12
N ILE A 145 -10.59 7.35 -1.14
CA ILE A 145 -10.15 7.69 0.22
C ILE A 145 -8.71 8.26 0.20
N VAL A 146 -7.89 7.76 -0.73
CA VAL A 146 -6.60 8.22 -1.27
C VAL A 146 -6.53 9.72 -1.64
N GLY A 147 -7.44 10.09 -2.53
CA GLY A 147 -7.45 11.32 -3.31
C GLY A 147 -8.16 12.48 -2.63
N GLU A 148 -9.08 12.22 -1.71
CA GLU A 148 -9.77 13.27 -0.92
C GLU A 148 -8.80 14.21 -0.19
N THR A 149 -7.58 13.75 0.13
CA THR A 149 -6.56 14.59 0.78
C THR A 149 -5.74 15.46 -0.17
N ALA A 150 -5.80 15.21 -1.49
CA ALA A 150 -5.05 15.99 -2.47
C ALA A 150 -5.81 17.23 -2.97
N SER A 151 -7.15 17.24 -2.89
CA SER A 151 -7.97 18.36 -3.40
C SER A 151 -8.12 19.53 -2.44
N GLU A 152 -7.81 19.38 -1.15
CA GLU A 152 -7.99 20.42 -0.12
C GLU A 152 -6.78 21.39 -0.01
N ALA A 153 -5.73 21.21 -0.82
CA ALA A 153 -4.51 22.02 -0.76
C ALA A 153 -4.49 23.27 -1.67
N ASP A 154 -5.55 23.55 -2.46
CA ASP A 154 -5.55 24.67 -3.44
C ASP A 154 -6.79 25.58 -3.39
N SER A 155 -7.50 25.64 -2.27
CA SER A 155 -8.68 26.53 -2.14
C SER A 155 -8.48 27.64 -1.10
N SER A 156 -7.44 28.45 -1.27
CA SER A 156 -7.41 29.78 -0.64
C SER A 156 -6.33 30.73 -1.17
N GLU A 157 -6.41 31.16 -2.43
CA GLU A 157 -6.03 32.54 -2.76
C GLU A 157 -6.74 33.08 -4.01
N THR A 158 -7.77 33.88 -3.78
CA THR A 158 -8.32 34.79 -4.77
C THR A 158 -7.31 35.92 -5.02
N SER A 159 -6.63 35.95 -6.15
CA SER A 159 -6.15 37.20 -6.74
C SER A 159 -6.25 37.17 -8.25
N LEU A 160 -7.17 37.97 -8.77
CA LEU A 160 -7.24 38.35 -10.19
C LEU A 160 -6.04 39.25 -10.53
N CYS A 161 -5.27 38.90 -11.56
CA CYS A 161 -4.71 39.84 -12.52
C CYS A 161 -4.18 39.10 -13.77
N GLU A 162 -4.27 39.79 -14.89
CA GLU A 162 -4.42 39.27 -16.24
C GLU A 162 -3.12 38.91 -17.00
N LYS A 163 -3.31 38.08 -18.04
CA LYS A 163 -2.67 38.03 -19.37
C LYS A 163 -1.42 37.16 -19.66
N GLU A 164 -1.73 36.11 -20.44
CA GLU A 164 -1.25 35.75 -21.80
C GLU A 164 -0.08 34.76 -22.00
N SER A 165 -0.46 33.69 -22.73
CA SER A 165 0.27 32.94 -23.78
C SER A 165 1.11 31.71 -23.37
N GLY A 166 0.73 30.55 -23.94
CA GLY A 166 1.57 29.35 -24.01
C GLY A 166 0.79 28.09 -24.39
N HIS A 167 0.82 27.73 -25.67
CA HIS A 167 0.22 26.54 -26.28
C HIS A 167 0.71 25.21 -25.67
N GLU A 168 -0.23 24.26 -25.57
CA GLU A 168 -0.16 22.82 -25.90
C GLU A 168 1.12 22.02 -25.57
N LYS A 169 0.95 20.96 -24.77
CA LYS A 169 0.86 19.58 -25.28
C LYS A 169 0.51 18.60 -24.16
N ASP A 170 -0.52 17.80 -24.40
CA ASP A 170 -0.72 16.50 -23.76
C ASP A 170 0.58 15.70 -23.87
N GLU A 171 1.22 15.43 -22.74
CA GLU A 171 2.23 14.39 -22.68
C GLU A 171 1.49 13.05 -22.54
N ASP A 172 1.54 12.24 -23.60
CA ASP A 172 1.09 10.86 -23.61
C ASP A 172 1.84 10.02 -22.56
N VAL A 173 1.34 9.98 -21.32
CA VAL A 173 1.83 9.06 -20.28
C VAL A 173 1.31 7.66 -20.58
N ILE A 174 2.11 6.84 -21.26
CA ILE A 174 1.82 5.41 -21.40
C ILE A 174 2.00 4.73 -20.04
N ARG A 175 0.89 4.50 -19.32
CA ARG A 175 0.87 3.73 -18.06
C ARG A 175 1.03 2.23 -18.34
N CYS A 176 2.16 1.62 -17.95
CA CYS A 176 2.28 0.16 -17.85
C CYS A 176 1.45 -0.36 -16.67
N ILE A 177 0.73 -1.47 -16.86
CA ILE A 177 0.00 -2.24 -15.82
C ILE A 177 0.92 -2.73 -14.66
N CYS A 178 2.23 -2.53 -14.75
CA CYS A 178 3.24 -3.10 -13.87
C CYS A 178 3.81 -2.17 -12.77
N GLY A 179 3.45 -0.88 -12.73
CA GLY A 179 3.70 -0.01 -11.57
C GLY A 179 5.16 0.24 -11.16
N LEU A 180 6.15 -0.03 -12.02
CA LEU A 180 7.56 0.27 -11.73
C LEU A 180 8.01 1.50 -12.53
N TYR A 181 8.09 2.66 -11.86
CA TYR A 181 8.84 3.80 -12.39
C TYR A 181 10.33 3.49 -12.27
N LYS A 182 10.95 3.10 -13.39
CA LYS A 182 12.41 3.19 -13.54
C LYS A 182 12.69 4.27 -14.56
N ASP A 183 13.11 5.40 -14.01
CA ASP A 183 13.54 6.57 -14.75
C ASP A 183 14.93 6.30 -15.34
N GLU A 184 15.00 5.59 -16.47
CA GLU A 184 16.24 5.49 -17.25
C GLU A 184 15.97 5.73 -18.74
N GLY A 185 15.93 7.01 -19.10
CA GLY A 185 16.37 7.52 -20.40
C GLY A 185 15.32 7.55 -21.51
N LEU A 186 15.30 8.66 -22.26
CA LEU A 186 14.57 8.78 -23.52
C LEU A 186 14.91 7.59 -24.44
N MET A 187 13.90 6.86 -24.93
CA MET A 187 14.07 5.83 -25.95
C MET A 187 13.93 6.48 -27.33
N ILE A 188 14.97 6.41 -28.16
CA ILE A 188 14.94 6.92 -29.53
C ILE A 188 14.66 5.75 -30.48
N GLN A 189 13.70 5.92 -31.39
CA GLN A 189 13.38 4.94 -32.42
C GLN A 189 14.30 5.13 -33.63
N CYS A 190 14.95 4.06 -34.07
CA CYS A 190 15.75 4.12 -35.29
C CYS A 190 14.84 4.14 -36.52
N ASP A 191 14.92 5.18 -37.35
CA ASP A 191 14.11 5.33 -38.58
C ASP A 191 14.40 4.25 -39.65
N LYS A 192 15.51 3.50 -39.51
CA LYS A 192 15.88 2.43 -40.46
C LYS A 192 15.38 1.05 -40.07
N CYS A 193 15.38 0.70 -38.79
CA CYS A 193 15.02 -0.64 -38.32
C CYS A 193 13.80 -0.68 -37.40
N MET A 194 13.22 0.48 -37.07
CA MET A 194 12.06 0.64 -36.19
C MET A 194 12.22 0.10 -34.77
N VAL A 195 13.45 -0.24 -34.35
CA VAL A 195 13.78 -0.68 -33.00
C VAL A 195 13.99 0.54 -32.10
N ARG A 196 13.42 0.51 -30.88
CA ARG A 196 13.64 1.54 -29.86
C ARG A 196 14.84 1.18 -28.97
N MET A 197 15.77 2.12 -28.81
CA MET A 197 16.96 1.96 -27.97
C MET A 197 17.14 3.17 -27.03
N PRO A 198 17.77 2.99 -25.85
CA PRO A 198 17.97 4.09 -24.90
C PRO A 198 18.96 5.13 -25.45
N ALA A 199 18.68 6.43 -25.27
CA ALA A 199 19.42 7.55 -25.88
C ALA A 199 20.94 7.55 -25.59
N GLY A 200 21.39 6.88 -24.52
CA GLY A 200 22.81 6.77 -24.15
C GLY A 200 23.65 5.84 -25.03
N THR A 201 23.05 5.03 -25.92
CA THR A 201 23.81 4.11 -26.79
C THR A 201 24.33 4.76 -28.07
N PHE A 202 24.02 6.04 -28.32
CA PHE A 202 24.57 6.78 -29.47
C PHE A 202 26.01 7.27 -29.18
N GLY A 203 26.95 6.32 -29.10
CA GLY A 203 28.39 6.60 -29.09
C GLY A 203 28.90 6.74 -30.52
N ARG A 204 29.49 7.90 -30.85
CA ARG A 204 30.07 8.22 -32.17
C ARG A 204 31.10 7.17 -32.60
N GLY A 205 30.82 6.47 -33.70
CA GLY A 205 31.84 5.91 -34.60
C GLY A 205 32.00 6.87 -35.77
N ALA A 206 33.25 7.21 -36.09
CA ALA A 206 33.65 8.18 -37.11
C ALA A 206 33.08 7.89 -38.51
#